data_AF-A0A9X2W396-F1
#
_entry.id   AF-A0A9X2W396-F1
#
_cell.length_a   1.000
_cell.length_b   1.000
_cell.length_c   1.000
_cell.angle_alpha   90.00
_cell.angle_beta   90.00
_cell.angle_gamma   90.00
#
_symmetry.space_group_name_H-M   'P 1'
#
loop_
_entity.id
_entity.type
_entity.pdbx_description
1 polymer ?
#
loop_
_entity_poly.entity_id
_entity_poly.type
_entity_poly.pdbx_seq_one_letter_code
_entity_poly.pdbx_strand_id
1 'polypeptide(L)'
;SKEQGLWREKGHEPVFTDTLHLDMGEVEASLAGPKRPQDRVALQNVASAFNEFLGLQLHPSSTEEGRLLSEGGGGTAVGANAAFGEIDYQHDGQTHRLKNGAVVIAAITSCTNTSNPSVMMAAGLLAKKAVE
;
A
#
# COMPACT_ATOMS: atom_id res chain seq x y z
N SER A 1 31.13 21.96 -17.18
CA SER A 1 30.68 21.66 -15.80
C SER A 1 31.52 22.40 -14.75
N LYS A 2 32.81 22.08 -14.55
CA LYS A 2 33.69 22.84 -13.63
C LYS A 2 33.90 24.30 -14.08
N GLU A 3 34.31 24.50 -15.33
CA GLU A 3 34.50 25.84 -15.92
C GLU A 3 33.21 26.68 -15.99
N GLN A 4 32.05 26.02 -15.96
CA GLN A 4 30.73 26.68 -15.98
C GLN A 4 30.19 26.98 -14.58
N GLY A 5 30.93 26.66 -13.52
CA GLY A 5 30.52 26.89 -12.13
C GLY A 5 29.39 25.97 -11.62
N LEU A 6 29.02 24.93 -12.38
CA LEU A 6 27.94 24.00 -12.03
C LEU A 6 28.40 22.77 -11.25
N TRP A 7 29.70 22.70 -10.95
CA TRP A 7 30.27 21.63 -10.15
C TRP A 7 30.24 22.02 -8.67
N ARG A 8 29.50 21.27 -7.84
CA ARG A 8 29.44 21.52 -6.40
C ARG A 8 30.71 20.99 -5.72
N GLU A 9 31.40 21.87 -5.01
CA GLU A 9 32.51 21.50 -4.12
C GLU A 9 32.03 21.42 -2.67
N LYS A 10 32.78 20.69 -1.83
CA LYS A 10 32.43 20.53 -0.42
C LYS A 10 32.48 21.90 0.28
N GLY A 11 31.39 22.30 0.93
CA GLY A 11 31.27 23.60 1.61
C GLY A 11 30.61 24.71 0.78
N HIS A 12 30.31 24.49 -0.50
CA HIS A 12 29.45 25.40 -1.26
C HIS A 12 27.99 25.23 -0.85
N GLU A 13 27.52 26.07 0.07
CA GLU A 13 26.10 26.17 0.44
C GLU A 13 25.42 27.30 -0.34
N PRO A 14 24.39 27.01 -1.16
CA PRO A 14 23.56 28.01 -1.78
C PRO A 14 22.76 28.80 -0.74
N VAL A 15 22.43 30.04 -1.07
CA VAL A 15 21.48 30.84 -0.28
C VAL A 15 20.07 30.47 -0.73
N PHE A 16 19.32 29.80 0.14
CA PHE A 16 17.92 29.44 -0.09
C PHE A 16 16.98 30.43 0.61
N THR A 17 15.75 30.57 0.10
CA THR A 17 14.69 31.35 0.78
C THR A 17 14.30 30.71 2.12
N ASP A 18 14.22 29.38 2.14
CA ASP A 18 13.87 28.58 3.30
C ASP A 18 14.76 27.34 3.35
N THR A 19 15.02 26.85 4.55
CA THR A 19 15.82 25.63 4.76
C THR A 19 15.02 24.64 5.60
N LEU A 20 14.95 23.40 5.14
CA LEU A 20 14.39 22.27 5.88
C LEU A 20 15.51 21.28 6.20
N HIS A 21 15.38 20.60 7.32
CA HIS A 21 16.33 19.58 7.77
C HIS A 21 15.62 18.24 7.97
N LEU A 22 16.33 17.15 7.68
CA LEU A 22 15.90 15.78 7.93
C LEU A 22 17.11 15.01 8.46
N ASP A 23 16.97 14.45 9.66
CA ASP A 23 17.95 13.49 10.17
C ASP A 23 17.71 12.12 9.53
N MET A 24 18.72 11.62 8.83
CA MET A 24 18.65 10.31 8.18
C MET A 24 18.63 9.15 9.19
N GLY A 25 19.05 9.37 10.44
CA GLY A 25 18.99 8.38 11.52
C GLY A 25 17.57 8.14 12.04
N GLU A 26 16.65 9.08 11.82
CA GLU A 26 15.24 8.96 12.19
C GLU A 26 14.38 8.27 11.12
N VAL A 27 14.96 8.03 9.93
CA VAL A 27 14.24 7.41 8.81
C VAL A 27 14.00 5.93 9.09
N GLU A 28 12.74 5.54 9.15
CA GLU A 28 12.28 4.17 9.29
C GLU A 28 11.52 3.68 8.03
N ALA A 29 11.41 2.36 7.88
CA ALA A 29 10.61 1.75 6.83
C ALA A 29 9.13 2.14 6.98
N SER A 30 8.52 2.56 5.87
CA SER A 30 7.13 3.04 5.86
C SER A 30 6.43 2.70 4.54
N LEU A 31 5.10 2.71 4.59
CA LEU A 31 4.20 2.63 3.44
C LEU A 31 3.46 3.95 3.28
N ALA A 32 3.10 4.31 2.05
CA ALA A 32 2.21 5.43 1.77
C ALA A 32 0.81 4.92 1.39
N GLY A 33 -0.25 5.54 1.90
CA GLY A 33 -1.63 5.23 1.57
C GLY A 33 -2.56 5.19 2.79
N PRO A 34 -3.80 4.66 2.64
CA PRO A 34 -4.31 3.93 1.47
C PRO A 34 -4.86 4.82 0.34
N LYS A 35 -5.06 6.13 0.58
CA LYS A 35 -5.71 7.03 -0.39
C LYS A 35 -4.77 8.01 -1.10
N ARG A 36 -3.75 8.53 -0.43
CA ARG A 36 -2.87 9.58 -0.99
C ARG A 36 -1.39 9.28 -0.76
N PRO A 37 -0.48 9.71 -1.65
CA PRO A 37 0.95 9.43 -1.53
C PRO A 37 1.64 10.06 -0.30
N GLN A 38 1.11 11.17 0.21
CA GLN A 38 1.64 11.84 1.40
C GLN A 38 1.21 11.18 2.72
N ASP A 39 0.27 10.24 2.68
CA ASP A 39 -0.25 9.56 3.88
C ASP A 39 0.78 8.50 4.32
N ARG A 40 1.83 8.92 5.04
CA ARG A 40 2.91 8.04 5.52
C ARG A 40 2.48 7.24 6.74
N VAL A 41 2.69 5.93 6.71
CA VAL A 41 2.46 5.00 7.82
C VAL A 41 3.73 4.18 8.06
N ALA A 42 4.28 4.22 9.27
CA ALA A 42 5.39 3.36 9.67
C ALA A 42 5.03 1.89 9.45
N LEU A 43 5.96 1.06 8.95
CA LEU A 43 5.64 -0.31 8.54
C LEU A 43 5.05 -1.15 9.69
N GLN A 44 5.55 -0.95 10.91
CA GLN A 44 5.07 -1.59 12.13
C GLN A 44 3.61 -1.24 12.49
N ASN A 45 3.09 -0.11 11.97
CA ASN A 45 1.77 0.40 12.28
C ASN A 45 0.74 0.15 11.16
N VAL A 46 1.14 -0.44 10.02
CA VAL A 46 0.26 -0.60 8.85
C VAL A 46 -1.01 -1.38 9.18
N ALA A 47 -0.92 -2.46 9.95
CA ALA A 47 -2.09 -3.26 10.34
C ALA A 47 -3.09 -2.44 11.19
N SER A 48 -2.58 -1.68 12.16
CA SER A 48 -3.42 -0.83 13.02
C SER A 48 -4.08 0.28 12.20
N ALA A 49 -3.30 0.98 11.39
CA ALA A 49 -3.79 2.08 10.54
C ALA A 49 -4.83 1.60 9.53
N PHE A 50 -4.66 0.40 8.96
CA PHE A 50 -5.64 -0.20 8.06
C PHE A 50 -6.96 -0.53 8.77
N ASN A 51 -6.91 -1.11 9.97
CA ASN A 51 -8.12 -1.43 10.74
C ASN A 51 -8.88 -0.18 11.17
N GLU A 52 -8.17 0.87 11.58
CA GLU A 52 -8.77 2.18 11.87
C GLU A 52 -9.45 2.76 10.63
N PHE A 53 -8.76 2.73 9.49
CA PHE A 53 -9.32 3.18 8.22
C PHE A 53 -10.59 2.40 7.83
N LEU A 54 -10.58 1.08 8.03
CA LEU A 54 -11.75 0.23 7.76
C LEU A 54 -12.93 0.60 8.67
N GLY A 55 -12.68 0.84 9.96
CA GLY A 55 -13.73 1.25 10.92
C GLY A 55 -14.35 2.62 10.62
N LEU A 56 -13.66 3.47 9.85
CA LEU A 56 -14.19 4.77 9.38
C LEU A 56 -15.00 4.66 8.09
N GLN A 57 -14.99 3.50 7.40
CA GLN A 57 -15.83 3.29 6.24
C GLN A 57 -17.28 3.03 6.70
N LEU A 58 -18.23 3.74 6.09
CA LEU A 58 -19.65 3.52 6.33
C LEU A 58 -19.99 2.09 5.91
N HIS A 59 -20.26 1.22 6.89
CA HIS A 59 -20.95 -0.02 6.62
C HIS A 59 -22.41 0.32 6.28
N PRO A 60 -22.94 -0.09 5.11
CA PRO A 60 -24.37 0.05 4.85
C PRO A 60 -25.12 -0.63 5.99
N SER A 61 -26.22 -0.02 6.44
CA SER A 61 -27.06 -0.69 7.44
C SER A 61 -27.60 -1.99 6.86
N SER A 62 -27.92 -2.99 7.70
CA SER A 62 -28.52 -4.26 7.27
C SER A 62 -29.73 -4.09 6.34
N THR A 63 -30.44 -2.97 6.47
CA THR A 63 -31.58 -2.58 5.64
C THR A 63 -31.16 -2.11 4.23
N GLU A 64 -30.06 -1.37 4.12
CA GLU A 64 -29.50 -0.94 2.84
C GLU A 64 -28.79 -2.08 2.11
N GLU A 65 -28.17 -3.01 2.84
CA GLU A 65 -27.57 -4.22 2.29
C GLU A 65 -28.60 -5.09 1.55
N GLY A 66 -29.74 -5.35 2.20
CA GLY A 66 -30.84 -6.11 1.59
C GLY A 66 -31.41 -5.42 0.34
N ARG A 67 -31.46 -4.09 0.35
CA ARG A 67 -31.90 -3.29 -0.80
C ARG A 67 -30.92 -3.36 -1.97
N LEU A 68 -29.62 -3.20 -1.71
CA LEU A 68 -28.57 -3.27 -2.74
C LEU A 68 -28.46 -4.67 -3.36
N LEU A 69 -28.57 -5.73 -2.55
CA LEU A 69 -28.62 -7.12 -3.03
C LEU A 69 -29.86 -7.39 -3.91
N SER A 70 -30.99 -6.77 -3.56
CA SER A 70 -32.24 -6.87 -4.34
C SER A 70 -32.20 -6.09 -5.65
N GLU A 71 -31.47 -4.97 -5.73
CA GLU A 71 -31.35 -4.13 -6.94
C GLU A 71 -30.33 -4.70 -7.96
N GLY A 72 -29.44 -5.61 -7.55
CA GLY A 72 -28.34 -6.17 -8.36
C GLY A 72 -28.66 -7.41 -9.21
N GLY A 73 -29.93 -7.82 -9.36
CA GLY A 73 -30.35 -8.87 -10.31
C GLY A 73 -29.78 -10.28 -10.06
N GLY A 74 -29.26 -10.58 -8.87
CA GLY A 74 -28.76 -11.91 -8.49
C GLY A 74 -29.78 -12.68 -7.66
N GLY A 75 -30.34 -13.74 -8.22
CA GLY A 75 -31.26 -14.64 -7.52
C GLY A 75 -30.67 -15.21 -6.22
N THR A 76 -31.43 -15.03 -5.14
CA THR A 76 -31.63 -15.95 -4.00
C THR A 76 -30.55 -17.01 -3.73
N ALA A 77 -29.67 -16.72 -2.76
CA ALA A 77 -29.12 -17.73 -1.87
C ALA A 77 -29.56 -17.42 -0.44
N VAL A 78 -30.64 -18.07 0.00
CA VAL A 78 -31.09 -18.08 1.39
C VAL A 78 -30.01 -18.74 2.23
N GLY A 79 -29.43 -18.02 3.19
CA GLY A 79 -28.44 -18.56 4.14
C GLY A 79 -27.01 -18.03 4.00
N ALA A 80 -26.73 -17.13 3.05
CA ALA A 80 -25.50 -16.35 3.11
C ALA A 80 -25.64 -15.32 4.24
N ASN A 81 -25.20 -15.68 5.46
CA ASN A 81 -24.63 -14.69 6.35
C ASN A 81 -23.45 -14.09 5.58
N ALA A 82 -23.71 -13.04 4.80
CA ALA A 82 -22.67 -12.29 4.13
C ALA A 82 -21.82 -11.68 5.24
N ALA A 83 -20.77 -12.40 5.63
CA ALA A 83 -19.74 -11.88 6.49
C ALA A 83 -19.15 -10.67 5.75
N PHE A 84 -19.57 -9.48 6.15
CA PHE A 84 -19.09 -8.25 5.55
C PHE A 84 -17.57 -8.25 5.58
N GLY A 85 -16.95 -8.23 4.39
CA GLY A 85 -15.50 -8.23 4.26
C GLY A 85 -14.83 -9.57 4.02
N GLU A 86 -15.58 -10.67 3.88
CA GLU A 86 -14.98 -11.96 3.51
C GLU A 86 -15.83 -12.79 2.54
N ILE A 87 -15.20 -13.33 1.50
CA ILE A 87 -15.85 -14.16 0.48
C ILE A 87 -14.96 -15.36 0.09
N ASP A 88 -15.58 -16.52 -0.10
CA ASP A 88 -14.92 -17.70 -0.63
C ASP A 88 -14.95 -17.70 -2.16
N TYR A 89 -13.86 -18.09 -2.80
CA TYR A 89 -13.78 -18.26 -4.24
C TYR A 89 -12.99 -19.51 -4.62
N GLN A 90 -13.29 -20.07 -5.79
CA GLN A 90 -12.55 -21.21 -6.33
C GLN A 90 -11.44 -20.71 -7.26
N HIS A 91 -10.22 -21.21 -7.07
CA HIS A 91 -9.09 -20.96 -7.97
C HIS A 91 -8.19 -22.20 -8.01
N ASP A 92 -7.87 -22.67 -9.22
CA ASP A 92 -7.09 -23.90 -9.46
C ASP A 92 -7.61 -25.14 -8.71
N GLY A 93 -8.94 -25.26 -8.61
CA GLY A 93 -9.60 -26.38 -7.91
C GLY A 93 -9.50 -26.31 -6.38
N GLN A 94 -8.99 -25.21 -5.81
CA GLN A 94 -8.92 -24.96 -4.38
C GLN A 94 -9.87 -23.85 -3.98
N THR A 95 -10.45 -23.98 -2.78
CA THR A 95 -11.27 -22.91 -2.18
C THR A 95 -10.35 -21.97 -1.42
N HIS A 96 -10.40 -20.68 -1.76
CA HIS A 96 -9.63 -19.62 -1.12
C HIS A 96 -10.57 -18.61 -0.45
N ARG A 97 -10.14 -18.07 0.69
CA ARG A 97 -10.87 -17.02 1.43
C ARG A 97 -10.26 -15.65 1.11
N LEU A 98 -11.02 -14.78 0.47
CA LEU A 98 -10.64 -13.38 0.29
C LEU A 98 -11.20 -12.57 1.46
N LYS A 99 -10.32 -11.90 2.21
CA LYS A 99 -10.66 -11.07 3.37
C LYS A 99 -10.26 -9.61 3.16
N ASN A 100 -10.83 -8.69 3.94
CA ASN A 100 -10.38 -7.31 4.01
C ASN A 100 -8.86 -7.22 4.23
N GLY A 101 -8.20 -6.37 3.45
CA GLY A 101 -6.75 -6.19 3.50
C GLY A 101 -5.95 -7.24 2.72
N ALA A 102 -6.60 -8.20 2.04
CA ALA A 102 -5.90 -9.10 1.12
C ALA A 102 -5.23 -8.30 -0.01
N VAL A 103 -3.96 -8.61 -0.28
CA VAL A 103 -3.18 -8.00 -1.37
C VAL A 103 -3.49 -8.77 -2.66
N VAL A 104 -4.30 -8.17 -3.53
CA VAL A 104 -4.67 -8.75 -4.82
C VAL A 104 -3.81 -8.27 -5.99
N ILE A 105 -3.07 -7.17 -5.79
CA ILE A 105 -2.11 -6.62 -6.74
C ILE A 105 -0.81 -6.34 -5.97
N ALA A 106 0.27 -6.99 -6.40
CA ALA A 106 1.63 -6.71 -5.93
C ALA A 106 2.51 -6.48 -7.15
N ALA A 107 2.83 -5.21 -7.42
CA ALA A 107 3.58 -4.82 -8.61
C ALA A 107 4.81 -4.00 -8.24
N ILE A 108 5.98 -4.45 -8.70
CA ILE A 108 7.20 -3.63 -8.72
C ILE A 108 7.18 -2.83 -10.04
N THR A 109 6.84 -1.54 -9.95
CA THR A 109 6.60 -0.67 -11.10
C THR A 109 7.13 0.74 -10.85
N SER A 110 6.90 1.64 -11.81
CA SER A 110 7.31 3.06 -11.84
C SER A 110 8.83 3.28 -11.89
N CYS A 111 9.25 4.41 -12.50
CA CYS A 111 10.65 4.79 -12.63
C CYS A 111 11.29 5.15 -11.27
N THR A 112 10.52 5.56 -10.26
CA THR A 112 11.06 6.00 -8.96
C THR A 112 11.91 4.93 -8.27
N ASN A 113 11.46 3.67 -8.29
CA ASN A 113 12.16 2.55 -7.64
C ASN A 113 12.92 1.68 -8.65
N THR A 114 12.37 1.47 -9.85
CA THR A 114 13.01 0.62 -10.87
C THR A 114 14.30 1.22 -11.43
N SER A 115 14.47 2.55 -11.38
CA SER A 115 15.72 3.21 -11.78
C SER A 115 16.82 3.14 -10.72
N ASN A 116 16.55 2.60 -9.52
CA ASN A 116 17.53 2.43 -8.46
C ASN A 116 17.97 0.96 -8.37
N PRO A 117 19.18 0.60 -8.88
CA PRO A 117 19.62 -0.80 -8.90
C PRO A 117 19.73 -1.43 -7.52
N SER A 118 20.06 -0.63 -6.49
CA SER A 118 20.26 -1.13 -5.13
C SER A 118 18.97 -1.73 -4.56
N VAL A 119 17.82 -1.05 -4.74
CA VAL A 119 16.54 -1.55 -4.24
C VAL A 119 16.03 -2.74 -5.06
N MET A 120 16.28 -2.76 -6.36
CA MET A 120 15.89 -3.87 -7.23
C MET A 120 16.68 -5.14 -6.92
N MET A 121 17.99 -5.02 -6.69
CA MET A 121 18.82 -6.14 -6.25
C MET A 121 18.40 -6.64 -4.86
N ALA A 122 18.09 -5.73 -3.93
CA ALA A 122 17.58 -6.11 -2.61
C ALA A 122 16.27 -6.91 -2.71
N ALA A 123 15.33 -6.51 -3.58
CA ALA A 123 14.10 -7.26 -3.82
C ALA A 123 14.38 -8.68 -4.34
N GLY A 124 15.32 -8.84 -5.29
CA GLY A 124 15.72 -10.15 -5.80
C GLY A 124 16.39 -11.04 -4.74
N LEU A 125 17.27 -10.46 -3.91
CA LEU A 125 17.91 -11.18 -2.80
C LEU A 125 16.89 -11.60 -1.73
N LEU A 126 15.90 -10.76 -1.44
CA LEU A 126 14.80 -11.09 -0.54
C LEU A 126 13.96 -12.25 -1.11
N ALA A 127 13.63 -12.20 -2.40
CA ALA A 127 12.90 -13.26 -3.07
C ALA A 127 13.66 -14.60 -3.03
N LYS A 128 14.98 -14.58 -3.29
CA LYS A 128 15.84 -15.75 -3.16
C LYS A 128 15.76 -16.36 -1.76
N LYS A 129 15.93 -15.53 -0.73
CA LYS A 129 15.86 -15.96 0.67
C LYS A 129 14.48 -16.45 1.13
N ALA A 130 13.41 -16.01 0.47
CA ALA A 130 12.06 -16.47 0.77
C ALA A 130 11.74 -17.83 0.14
N VAL A 131 12.45 -18.20 -0.92
CA VAL A 131 12.29 -19.47 -1.63
C VAL A 131 13.20 -20.57 -1.09
N GLU A 132 14.44 -20.22 -0.71
CA GLU A 132 15.39 -21.11 -0.03
C GLU A 132 14.93 -21.48 1.39
#